data_AF-A0A7C7T2R3-F1
#
_entry.id   AF-A0A7C7T2R3-F1
#
_cell.length_a   1.000
_cell.length_b   1.000
_cell.length_c   1.000
_cell.angle_alpha   90.00
_cell.angle_beta   90.00
_cell.angle_gamma   90.00
#
_symmetry.space_group_name_H-M   'P 1'
#
loop_
_entity.id
_entity.type
_entity.pdbx_description
1 polymer ?
#
loop_
_entity_poly.entity_id
_entity_poly.type
_entity_poly.pdbx_seq_one_letter_code
_entity_poly.pdbx_strand_id
1 'polypeptide(L)'
;MSPDAVFPNEPVLLILSKTGVFVLRIGGKIVVPCVLALLSMKVSAAESGSEYDFKRNVQPILAEFCYRCHDNKKASADLKLRELNIDLVKGPDAESWHDVLNKLNLGEMPPAKELQPTELQRQMIVNWVTTELKRAAAVKRNTGGHVVLRRLTRYEFANTMRDLLGVDLDYAADLPPEPSSADGFRNNGATLGMSPLQLEYYLKAARMGLRKAIVTGEQPFVYTHHAKESVVGRSKKIPVGNRMGPGGLFLAKMDEFPRDGEFLIQVKAGARVPEGSAHPRLTVAV
;
A
#
# COMPACT_ATOMS: atom_id res chain seq x y z
N MET A 1 23.03 46.77 -7.57
CA MET A 1 22.30 45.58 -8.06
C MET A 1 22.85 44.39 -7.31
N SER A 2 22.09 43.87 -6.36
CA SER A 2 22.44 42.73 -5.49
C SER A 2 21.14 41.95 -5.23
N PRO A 3 21.18 40.62 -5.05
CA PRO A 3 20.13 39.72 -5.49
C PRO A 3 18.93 39.72 -4.55
N ASP A 4 17.73 39.68 -5.15
CA ASP A 4 16.47 39.46 -4.47
C ASP A 4 16.56 38.15 -3.66
N ALA A 5 16.49 38.24 -2.34
CA ALA A 5 16.35 37.06 -1.49
C ALA A 5 14.96 36.44 -1.74
N VAL A 6 14.93 35.36 -2.51
CA VAL A 6 13.74 34.57 -2.79
C VAL A 6 13.44 33.69 -1.57
N PHE A 7 12.38 34.02 -0.85
CA PHE A 7 11.81 33.13 0.17
C PHE A 7 11.16 31.91 -0.50
N PRO A 8 11.04 30.75 0.19
CA PRO A 8 10.29 29.61 -0.33
C PRO A 8 8.83 30.04 -0.57
N ASN A 9 8.48 30.17 -1.85
CA ASN A 9 7.17 30.57 -2.37
C ASN A 9 6.12 29.47 -2.16
N GLU A 10 5.87 29.02 -0.93
CA GLU A 10 4.77 28.09 -0.68
C GLU A 10 3.45 28.89 -0.61
N PRO A 11 2.53 28.77 -1.58
CA PRO A 11 1.24 29.43 -1.51
C PRO A 11 0.45 28.89 -0.31
N VAL A 12 -0.04 29.78 0.55
CA VAL A 12 -1.00 29.40 1.59
C VAL A 12 -2.37 29.35 0.93
N LEU A 13 -2.91 28.13 0.80
CA LEU A 13 -4.24 27.88 0.26
C LEU A 13 -5.27 28.04 1.39
N LEU A 14 -6.05 29.12 1.38
CA LEU A 14 -7.17 29.29 2.31
C LEU A 14 -8.47 28.95 1.57
N ILE A 15 -9.07 27.82 1.93
CA ILE A 15 -10.43 27.45 1.51
C ILE A 15 -11.38 27.94 2.59
N LEU A 16 -12.10 29.02 2.32
CA LEU A 16 -13.12 29.56 3.24
C LEU A 16 -14.47 28.89 2.95
N SER A 17 -14.83 27.89 3.76
CA SER A 17 -16.18 27.33 3.85
C SER A 17 -16.82 27.76 5.17
N LYS A 18 -18.17 27.90 5.21
CA LYS A 18 -18.94 28.23 6.43
C LYS A 18 -18.77 27.21 7.58
N THR A 19 -18.03 26.14 7.37
CA THR A 19 -17.65 25.15 8.39
C THR A 19 -16.17 24.78 8.24
N GLY A 20 -15.33 25.38 9.09
CA GLY A 20 -13.96 24.94 9.38
C GLY A 20 -12.90 25.21 8.31
N VAL A 21 -11.76 25.79 8.73
CA VAL A 21 -10.58 26.00 7.89
C VAL A 21 -9.68 24.76 7.96
N PHE A 22 -9.32 24.19 6.81
CA PHE A 22 -8.36 23.08 6.69
C PHE A 22 -7.12 23.55 5.91
N VAL A 23 -5.92 23.23 6.40
CA VAL A 23 -4.64 23.55 5.75
C VAL A 23 -4.05 22.27 5.16
N LEU A 24 -3.94 22.19 3.84
CA LEU A 24 -3.35 21.05 3.13
C LEU A 24 -1.93 21.41 2.63
N ARG A 25 -0.95 20.55 2.94
CA ARG A 25 0.45 20.67 2.53
C ARG A 25 0.76 19.65 1.44
N ILE A 26 1.15 20.09 0.24
CA ILE A 26 1.48 19.19 -0.88
C ILE A 26 3.00 19.21 -1.10
N GLY A 27 3.67 18.09 -0.83
CA GLY A 27 5.10 17.88 -1.10
C GLY A 27 5.33 17.26 -2.48
N GLY A 28 6.18 17.89 -3.31
CA GLY A 28 6.57 17.39 -4.63
C GLY A 28 7.64 16.30 -4.55
N LYS A 29 7.52 15.27 -5.40
CA LYS A 29 8.49 14.18 -5.56
C LYS A 29 9.29 14.36 -6.87
N ILE A 30 10.60 14.12 -6.79
CA ILE A 30 11.55 14.07 -7.90
C ILE A 30 11.48 12.68 -8.54
N VAL A 31 11.37 12.61 -9.87
CA VAL A 31 11.39 11.36 -10.65
C VAL A 31 12.78 11.19 -11.26
N VAL A 32 13.45 10.07 -10.93
CA VAL A 32 14.70 9.62 -11.59
C VAL A 32 14.36 8.41 -12.46
N PRO A 33 14.70 8.38 -13.76
CA PRO A 33 14.44 7.22 -14.59
C PRO A 33 15.56 6.18 -14.40
N CYS A 34 15.22 5.03 -13.83
CA CYS A 34 16.09 3.87 -13.75
C CYS A 34 15.86 2.99 -14.99
N VAL A 35 16.84 2.92 -15.88
CA VAL A 35 16.81 2.03 -17.05
C VAL A 35 17.18 0.62 -16.58
N LEU A 36 16.19 -0.26 -16.48
CA LEU A 36 16.38 -1.68 -16.15
C LEU A 36 16.38 -2.50 -17.45
N ALA A 37 17.53 -3.04 -17.83
CA ALA A 37 17.66 -3.97 -18.95
C ALA A 37 17.07 -5.34 -18.55
N LEU A 38 16.01 -5.77 -19.24
CA LEU A 38 15.36 -7.07 -19.06
C LEU A 38 16.10 -8.14 -19.87
N LEU A 39 16.92 -8.95 -19.20
CA LEU A 39 17.37 -10.23 -19.73
C LEU A 39 16.24 -11.26 -19.57
N SER A 40 15.67 -11.71 -20.69
CA SER A 40 14.70 -12.83 -20.70
C SER A 40 15.43 -14.17 -20.59
N MET A 41 15.53 -14.72 -19.37
CA MET A 41 15.81 -16.15 -19.18
C MET A 41 14.49 -16.92 -19.28
N LYS A 42 14.37 -17.76 -20.32
CA LYS A 42 13.28 -18.74 -20.40
C LYS A 42 13.54 -19.84 -19.38
N VAL A 43 12.79 -19.83 -18.28
CA VAL A 43 12.71 -20.96 -17.34
C VAL A 43 11.73 -21.97 -17.91
N SER A 44 12.23 -23.15 -18.25
CA SER A 44 11.39 -24.30 -18.58
C SER A 44 10.91 -24.93 -17.27
N ALA A 45 9.60 -25.03 -17.08
CA ALA A 45 9.02 -25.70 -15.92
C ALA A 45 9.22 -27.21 -16.08
N ALA A 46 10.22 -27.77 -15.40
CA ALA A 46 10.34 -29.22 -15.23
C ALA A 46 9.23 -29.70 -14.29
N GLU A 47 8.55 -30.78 -14.66
CA GLU A 47 7.59 -31.46 -13.79
C GLU A 47 8.32 -31.94 -12.52
N SER A 48 8.03 -31.28 -11.40
CA SER A 48 8.71 -31.51 -10.12
C SER A 48 8.15 -32.74 -9.41
N GLY A 49 8.68 -33.91 -9.72
CA GLY A 49 8.67 -35.05 -8.80
C GLY A 49 9.83 -34.92 -7.81
N SER A 50 9.69 -35.44 -6.59
CA SER A 50 10.85 -35.58 -5.70
C SER A 50 11.92 -36.47 -6.36
N GLU A 51 13.18 -36.08 -6.23
CA GLU A 51 14.34 -36.90 -6.63
C GLU A 51 14.39 -38.22 -5.85
N TYR A 52 13.81 -38.25 -4.66
CA TYR A 52 13.81 -39.39 -3.75
C TYR A 52 12.44 -40.05 -3.72
N ASP A 53 12.41 -41.39 -3.78
CA ASP A 53 11.18 -42.15 -3.59
C ASP A 53 10.92 -42.37 -2.09
N PHE A 54 9.68 -42.17 -1.64
CA PHE A 54 9.36 -42.30 -0.23
C PHE A 54 9.71 -43.70 0.31
N LYS A 55 9.28 -44.76 -0.36
CA LYS A 55 9.41 -46.13 0.16
C LYS A 55 10.86 -46.62 0.12
N ARG A 56 11.61 -46.24 -0.91
CA ARG A 56 13.00 -46.69 -1.10
C ARG A 56 14.01 -45.85 -0.33
N ASN A 57 13.80 -44.54 -0.24
CA ASN A 57 14.80 -43.62 0.28
C ASN A 57 14.43 -43.05 1.65
N VAL A 58 13.19 -42.60 1.85
CA VAL A 58 12.78 -41.84 3.04
C VAL A 58 12.31 -42.76 4.18
N GLN A 59 11.44 -43.72 3.87
CA GLN A 59 10.83 -44.63 4.82
C GLN A 59 11.85 -45.45 5.63
N PRO A 60 12.96 -45.96 5.06
CA PRO A 60 13.97 -46.67 5.84
C PRO A 60 14.65 -45.76 6.87
N ILE A 61 14.92 -44.50 6.52
CA ILE A 61 15.52 -43.51 7.42
C ILE A 61 14.54 -43.19 8.55
N LEU A 62 13.27 -42.94 8.24
CA LEU A 62 12.24 -42.73 9.27
C LEU A 62 12.08 -43.95 10.20
N ALA A 63 12.25 -45.16 9.67
CA ALA A 63 12.20 -46.38 10.46
C ALA A 63 13.37 -46.52 11.44
N GLU A 64 14.56 -46.13 11.03
CA GLU A 64 15.76 -46.19 11.84
C GLU A 64 15.78 -45.12 12.94
N PHE A 65 15.44 -43.86 12.58
CA PHE A 65 15.67 -42.71 13.47
C PHE A 65 14.40 -42.17 14.14
N CYS A 66 13.20 -42.42 13.60
CA CYS A 66 11.98 -41.71 14.02
C CYS A 66 10.90 -42.62 14.64
N TYR A 67 10.57 -43.76 14.00
CA TYR A 67 9.42 -44.58 14.40
C TYR A 67 9.50 -45.15 15.81
N ARG A 68 10.71 -45.33 16.36
CA ARG A 68 10.87 -45.82 17.73
C ARG A 68 10.18 -44.92 18.76
N CYS A 69 10.15 -43.60 18.56
CA CYS A 69 9.53 -42.66 19.49
C CYS A 69 8.11 -42.25 19.06
N HIS A 70 7.85 -42.24 17.76
CA HIS A 70 6.59 -41.77 17.19
C HIS A 70 5.54 -42.87 17.00
N ASP A 71 5.91 -44.16 16.99
CA ASP A 71 4.99 -45.26 16.66
C ASP A 71 5.00 -46.39 17.71
N ASN A 72 5.45 -46.10 18.93
CA ASN A 72 5.44 -47.06 20.04
C ASN A 72 4.19 -46.90 20.95
N LYS A 73 3.84 -47.93 21.74
CA LYS A 73 2.67 -47.92 22.64
C LYS A 73 2.80 -46.97 23.85
N LYS A 74 3.97 -46.40 24.09
CA LYS A 74 4.29 -45.43 25.17
C LYS A 74 4.78 -44.10 24.56
N ALA A 75 4.25 -43.71 23.39
CA ALA A 75 4.82 -42.62 22.62
C ALA A 75 4.76 -41.35 23.45
N SER A 76 5.92 -40.73 23.70
CA SER A 76 6.02 -39.41 24.32
C SER A 76 5.65 -38.28 23.36
N ALA A 77 5.20 -38.61 22.15
CA ALA A 77 4.94 -37.70 21.05
C ALA A 77 3.53 -37.93 20.49
N ASP A 78 2.77 -36.85 20.32
CA ASP A 78 1.38 -36.85 19.85
C ASP A 78 1.21 -37.16 18.34
N LEU A 79 2.28 -37.56 17.65
CA LEU A 79 2.32 -37.76 16.20
C LEU A 79 2.82 -39.16 15.83
N LYS A 80 1.99 -39.93 15.13
CA LYS A 80 2.32 -41.26 14.60
C LYS A 80 2.77 -41.20 13.14
N LEU A 81 4.06 -41.26 12.92
CA LEU A 81 4.66 -41.03 11.59
C LEU A 81 4.32 -42.14 10.58
N ARG A 82 4.10 -43.38 11.03
CA ARG A 82 3.74 -44.49 10.14
C ARG A 82 2.32 -44.39 9.59
N GLU A 83 1.44 -43.70 10.32
CA GLU A 83 0.03 -43.53 9.95
C GLU A 83 -0.19 -42.33 9.01
N LEU A 84 0.82 -41.47 8.84
CA LEU A 84 0.72 -40.31 7.95
C LEU A 84 0.61 -40.73 6.48
N ASN A 85 -0.36 -40.12 5.79
CA ASN A 85 -0.53 -40.27 4.37
C ASN A 85 0.64 -39.62 3.61
N ILE A 86 1.25 -40.38 2.70
CA ILE A 86 2.39 -39.96 1.90
C ILE A 86 1.99 -39.21 0.62
N ASP A 87 0.70 -39.21 0.26
CA ASP A 87 0.15 -38.37 -0.80
C ASP A 87 -0.22 -37.01 -0.21
N LEU A 88 0.68 -36.04 -0.29
CA LEU A 88 0.44 -34.69 0.24
C LEU A 88 -0.49 -33.86 -0.66
N VAL A 89 -0.80 -34.35 -1.87
CA VAL A 89 -1.69 -33.66 -2.82
C VAL A 89 -3.15 -33.95 -2.49
N LYS A 90 -3.49 -35.23 -2.24
CA LYS A 90 -4.86 -35.69 -1.99
C LYS A 90 -5.12 -36.11 -0.54
N GLY A 91 -4.07 -36.40 0.22
CA GLY A 91 -4.16 -36.85 1.60
C GLY A 91 -4.40 -35.70 2.60
N PRO A 92 -4.85 -36.04 3.82
CA PRO A 92 -5.15 -35.05 4.86
C PRO A 92 -3.91 -34.52 5.60
N ASP A 93 -2.78 -35.23 5.55
CA ASP A 93 -1.67 -35.06 6.49
C ASP A 93 -0.57 -34.08 6.04
N ALA A 94 -0.87 -33.20 5.07
CA ALA A 94 0.12 -32.23 4.56
C ALA A 94 0.63 -31.28 5.65
N GLU A 95 -0.23 -30.88 6.59
CA GLU A 95 0.16 -30.03 7.72
C GLU A 95 1.10 -30.78 8.69
N SER A 96 0.79 -32.03 9.02
CA SER A 96 1.67 -32.86 9.85
C SER A 96 3.05 -33.09 9.21
N TRP A 97 3.11 -33.28 7.89
CA TRP A 97 4.40 -33.33 7.17
C TRP A 97 5.14 -31.98 7.18
N HIS A 98 4.41 -30.86 7.13
CA HIS A 98 5.01 -29.54 7.27
C HIS A 98 5.64 -29.35 8.66
N ASP A 99 4.99 -29.84 9.72
CA ASP A 99 5.55 -29.83 11.07
C ASP A 99 6.80 -30.71 11.18
N VAL A 100 6.79 -31.90 10.58
CA VAL A 100 7.98 -32.77 10.50
C VAL A 100 9.14 -32.03 9.83
N LEU A 101 8.88 -31.35 8.69
CA LEU A 101 9.87 -30.54 8.00
C LEU A 101 10.42 -29.43 8.90
N ASN A 102 9.56 -28.72 9.61
CA ASN A 102 9.96 -27.66 10.54
C ASN A 102 10.86 -28.19 11.66
N LYS A 103 10.49 -29.31 12.28
CA LYS A 103 11.29 -29.94 13.35
C LYS A 103 12.65 -30.44 12.84
N LEU A 104 12.73 -30.97 11.62
CA LEU A 104 13.98 -31.40 11.00
C LEU A 104 14.89 -30.20 10.66
N ASN A 105 14.32 -29.12 10.13
CA ASN A 105 15.06 -27.89 9.80
C ASN A 105 15.60 -27.17 11.03
N LEU A 106 14.86 -27.22 12.15
CA LEU A 106 15.31 -26.67 13.43
C LEU A 106 16.33 -27.56 14.15
N GLY A 107 16.58 -28.78 13.65
CA GLY A 107 17.47 -29.75 14.30
C GLY A 107 16.92 -30.27 15.64
N GLU A 108 15.64 -30.04 15.95
CA GLU A 108 15.00 -30.49 17.19
C GLU A 108 14.72 -32.00 17.19
N MET A 109 14.55 -32.57 15.99
CA MET A 109 14.29 -34.00 15.80
C MET A 109 15.36 -34.66 14.92
N PRO A 110 15.79 -35.89 15.27
CA PRO A 110 15.57 -36.57 16.56
C PRO A 110 16.21 -35.80 17.75
N PRO A 111 15.76 -35.98 19.00
CA PRO A 111 16.35 -35.31 20.16
C PRO A 111 17.85 -35.62 20.31
N ALA A 112 18.64 -34.70 20.86
CA ALA A 112 20.10 -34.81 20.92
C ALA A 112 20.65 -36.08 21.62
N LYS A 113 19.86 -36.72 22.49
CA LYS A 113 20.23 -37.97 23.18
C LYS A 113 19.92 -39.24 22.37
N GLU A 114 19.25 -39.10 21.24
CA GLU A 114 18.84 -40.21 20.37
C GLU A 114 19.76 -40.33 19.16
N LEU A 115 19.66 -41.47 18.47
CA LEU A 115 20.40 -41.73 17.24
C LEU A 115 20.06 -40.68 16.19
N GLN A 116 21.10 -40.05 15.62
CA GLN A 116 20.96 -38.97 14.64
C GLN A 116 21.20 -39.48 13.22
N PRO A 117 20.36 -39.06 12.24
CA PRO A 117 20.67 -39.31 10.84
C PRO A 117 21.91 -38.51 10.42
N THR A 118 22.64 -39.05 9.45
CA THR A 118 23.67 -38.28 8.74
C THR A 118 23.06 -37.06 8.05
N GLU A 119 23.89 -36.06 7.72
CA GLU A 119 23.42 -34.86 7.02
C GLU A 119 22.76 -35.21 5.69
N LEU A 120 23.32 -36.15 4.94
CA LEU A 120 22.74 -36.63 3.69
C LEU A 120 21.35 -37.26 3.91
N GLN A 121 21.20 -38.13 4.91
CA GLN A 121 19.91 -38.76 5.24
C GLN A 121 18.86 -37.72 5.67
N ARG A 122 19.26 -36.72 6.46
CA ARG A 122 18.38 -35.60 6.85
C ARG A 122 17.92 -34.82 5.61
N GLN A 123 18.85 -34.49 4.72
CA GLN A 123 18.55 -33.78 3.48
C GLN A 123 17.63 -34.57 2.56
N MET A 124 17.75 -35.90 2.50
CA MET A 124 16.84 -36.73 1.71
C MET A 124 15.39 -36.60 2.20
N ILE A 125 15.16 -36.64 3.52
CA ILE A 125 13.83 -36.44 4.10
C ILE A 125 13.33 -35.02 3.81
N VAL A 126 14.14 -34.01 4.12
CA VAL A 126 13.81 -32.59 3.93
C VAL A 126 13.45 -32.30 2.47
N ASN A 127 14.24 -32.81 1.52
CA ASN A 127 14.02 -32.61 0.09
C ASN A 127 12.72 -33.26 -0.35
N TRP A 128 12.47 -34.50 0.06
CA TRP A 128 11.22 -35.21 -0.27
C TRP A 128 10.00 -34.45 0.24
N VAL A 129 9.95 -34.14 1.53
CA VAL A 129 8.81 -33.43 2.13
C VAL A 129 8.63 -32.05 1.49
N THR A 130 9.72 -31.30 1.29
CA THR A 130 9.68 -29.98 0.66
C THR A 130 9.12 -30.06 -0.76
N THR A 131 9.55 -31.05 -1.54
CA THR A 131 9.12 -31.20 -2.93
C THR A 131 7.66 -31.60 -3.02
N GLU A 132 7.20 -32.55 -2.20
CA GLU A 132 5.80 -32.97 -2.18
C GLU A 132 4.87 -31.88 -1.63
N LEU A 133 5.28 -31.10 -0.61
CA LEU A 133 4.54 -29.92 -0.16
C LEU A 133 4.45 -28.85 -1.26
N LYS A 134 5.55 -28.59 -1.97
CA LYS A 134 5.55 -27.65 -3.11
C LYS A 134 4.62 -28.12 -4.22
N ARG A 135 4.64 -29.42 -4.53
CA ARG A 135 3.74 -30.04 -5.51
C ARG A 135 2.29 -29.90 -5.09
N ALA A 136 1.95 -30.24 -3.85
CA ALA A 136 0.61 -30.09 -3.30
C ALA A 136 0.13 -28.64 -3.36
N ALA A 137 0.99 -27.68 -2.98
CA ALA A 137 0.68 -26.26 -3.07
C ALA A 137 0.49 -25.79 -4.51
N ALA A 138 1.31 -26.26 -5.46
CA ALA A 138 1.18 -25.92 -6.87
C ALA A 138 -0.13 -26.46 -7.46
N VAL A 139 -0.49 -27.71 -7.16
CA VAL A 139 -1.76 -28.31 -7.57
C VAL A 139 -2.94 -27.57 -6.97
N LYS A 140 -2.91 -27.23 -5.67
CA LYS A 140 -3.97 -26.44 -5.02
C LYS A 140 -4.12 -25.03 -5.60
N ARG A 141 -3.02 -24.41 -6.04
CA ARG A 141 -3.04 -23.10 -6.69
C ARG A 141 -3.43 -23.16 -8.17
N ASN A 142 -3.34 -24.33 -8.80
CA ASN A 142 -3.66 -24.48 -10.20
C ASN A 142 -5.17 -24.31 -10.41
N THR A 143 -5.56 -23.27 -11.15
CA THR A 143 -6.94 -22.98 -11.52
C THR A 143 -7.45 -23.87 -12.66
N GLY A 144 -6.71 -24.90 -13.04
CA GLY A 144 -7.02 -25.77 -14.18
C GLY A 144 -6.84 -25.08 -15.53
N GLY A 145 -6.04 -24.01 -15.59
CA GLY A 145 -5.88 -23.18 -16.80
C GLY A 145 -6.98 -22.13 -16.99
N HIS A 146 -7.93 -22.00 -16.06
CA HIS A 146 -8.93 -20.93 -16.11
C HIS A 146 -8.37 -19.63 -15.53
N VAL A 147 -8.50 -18.53 -16.28
CA VAL A 147 -8.26 -17.19 -15.76
C VAL A 147 -9.40 -16.85 -14.80
N VAL A 148 -9.07 -16.66 -13.52
CA VAL A 148 -10.03 -16.20 -12.53
C VAL A 148 -10.23 -14.70 -12.76
N LEU A 149 -11.31 -14.35 -13.46
CA LEU A 149 -11.75 -12.97 -13.58
C LEU A 149 -12.20 -12.48 -12.21
N ARG A 150 -11.35 -11.69 -11.55
CA ARG A 150 -11.67 -11.05 -10.28
C ARG A 150 -11.99 -9.58 -10.49
N ARG A 151 -12.94 -9.07 -9.71
CA ARG A 151 -13.10 -7.62 -9.55
C ARG A 151 -12.00 -7.05 -8.64
N LEU A 152 -11.80 -5.74 -8.72
CA LEU A 152 -11.05 -5.01 -7.69
C LEU A 152 -11.83 -5.03 -6.37
N THR A 153 -11.14 -5.08 -5.24
CA THR A 153 -11.77 -4.86 -3.93
C THR A 153 -12.21 -3.40 -3.77
N ARG A 154 -12.96 -3.08 -2.71
CA ARG A 154 -13.37 -1.72 -2.36
C ARG A 154 -12.17 -0.80 -2.20
N TYR A 155 -11.17 -1.26 -1.45
CA TYR A 155 -9.96 -0.47 -1.19
C TYR A 155 -9.10 -0.35 -2.45
N GLU A 156 -8.96 -1.41 -3.25
CA GLU A 156 -8.24 -1.37 -4.53
C GLU A 156 -8.92 -0.36 -5.46
N PHE A 157 -10.24 -0.45 -5.65
CA PHE A 157 -11.00 0.46 -6.49
C PHE A 157 -10.88 1.91 -6.03
N ALA A 158 -11.03 2.18 -4.73
CA ALA A 158 -10.93 3.55 -4.23
C ALA A 158 -9.53 4.13 -4.39
N ASN A 159 -8.48 3.34 -4.17
CA ASN A 159 -7.11 3.76 -4.41
C ASN A 159 -6.89 4.04 -5.91
N THR A 160 -7.32 3.13 -6.80
CA THR A 160 -7.21 3.32 -8.24
C THR A 160 -7.94 4.57 -8.72
N MET A 161 -9.14 4.85 -8.22
CA MET A 161 -9.90 6.05 -8.59
C MET A 161 -9.23 7.34 -8.12
N ARG A 162 -8.66 7.37 -6.91
CA ARG A 162 -7.88 8.51 -6.41
C ARG A 162 -6.62 8.73 -7.24
N ASP A 163 -5.90 7.66 -7.57
CA ASP A 163 -4.67 7.73 -8.36
C ASP A 163 -4.93 8.17 -9.80
N LEU A 164 -6.00 7.68 -10.43
CA LEU A 164 -6.36 8.02 -11.80
C LEU A 164 -6.89 9.45 -11.96
N LEU A 165 -7.74 9.89 -11.03
CA LEU A 165 -8.41 11.18 -11.14
C LEU A 165 -7.71 12.32 -10.41
N GLY A 166 -6.86 12.01 -9.42
CA GLY A 166 -6.26 13.02 -8.53
C GLY A 166 -7.28 13.74 -7.65
N VAL A 167 -8.52 13.25 -7.57
CA VAL A 167 -9.60 13.82 -6.76
C VAL A 167 -9.81 12.95 -5.53
N ASP A 168 -9.60 13.53 -4.35
CA ASP A 168 -9.77 12.85 -3.07
C ASP A 168 -11.26 12.77 -2.69
N LEU A 169 -11.85 11.59 -2.93
CA LEU A 169 -13.23 11.24 -2.57
C LEU A 169 -13.26 9.82 -2.00
N ASP A 170 -14.30 9.52 -1.22
CA ASP A 170 -14.59 8.13 -0.83
C ASP A 170 -15.39 7.41 -1.94
N TYR A 171 -14.65 6.84 -2.89
CA TYR A 171 -15.22 6.05 -3.98
C TYR A 171 -15.77 4.68 -3.53
N ALA A 172 -15.48 4.24 -2.31
CA ALA A 172 -15.85 2.92 -1.80
C ALA A 172 -17.05 2.94 -0.85
N ALA A 173 -17.58 4.12 -0.50
CA ALA A 173 -18.67 4.30 0.46
C ALA A 173 -19.88 3.38 0.16
N ASP A 174 -20.35 3.40 -1.08
CA ASP A 174 -21.53 2.67 -1.53
C ASP A 174 -21.22 1.23 -2.00
N LEU A 175 -19.94 0.83 -2.04
CA LEU A 175 -19.58 -0.49 -2.58
C LEU A 175 -19.87 -1.61 -1.57
N PRO A 176 -20.49 -2.72 -1.99
CA PRO A 176 -20.67 -3.89 -1.13
C PRO A 176 -19.33 -4.46 -0.63
N PRO A 177 -19.26 -4.97 0.61
CA PRO A 177 -18.05 -5.59 1.16
C PRO A 177 -17.63 -6.83 0.36
N GLU A 178 -16.35 -7.20 0.50
CA GLU A 178 -15.82 -8.44 -0.04
C GLU A 178 -16.35 -9.63 0.77
N PRO A 179 -16.61 -10.77 0.11
CA PRO A 179 -16.93 -11.99 0.83
C PRO A 179 -15.73 -12.44 1.66
N SER A 180 -16.01 -13.08 2.79
CA SER A 180 -15.00 -13.78 3.57
C SER A 180 -14.44 -14.93 2.75
N SER A 181 -13.11 -15.05 2.74
CA SER A 181 -12.40 -16.16 2.14
C SER A 181 -11.92 -17.12 3.23
N ALA A 182 -11.76 -18.40 2.88
CA ALA A 182 -11.32 -19.43 3.82
C ALA A 182 -9.90 -19.16 4.37
N ASP A 183 -9.08 -18.47 3.58
CA ASP A 183 -7.72 -18.05 3.91
C ASP A 183 -7.66 -16.69 4.63
N GLY A 184 -8.81 -16.03 4.87
CA GLY A 184 -8.89 -14.75 5.57
C GLY A 184 -8.48 -13.52 4.76
N PHE A 185 -8.02 -13.70 3.52
CA PHE A 185 -7.61 -12.62 2.64
C PHE A 185 -8.78 -12.04 1.83
N ARG A 186 -8.96 -10.72 1.86
CA ARG A 186 -10.04 -10.01 1.15
C ARG A 186 -9.83 -9.90 -0.36
N ASN A 187 -8.64 -10.24 -0.86
CA ASN A 187 -8.26 -10.14 -2.28
C ASN A 187 -8.23 -11.50 -3.00
N ASN A 188 -8.85 -12.53 -2.43
CA ASN A 188 -8.90 -13.86 -3.03
C ASN A 188 -9.72 -13.83 -4.34
N GLY A 189 -9.06 -14.05 -5.47
CA GLY A 189 -9.69 -13.99 -6.78
C GLY A 189 -10.85 -14.98 -6.94
N ALA A 190 -10.78 -16.16 -6.31
CA ALA A 190 -11.81 -17.20 -6.43
C ALA A 190 -13.14 -16.79 -5.80
N THR A 191 -13.13 -15.89 -4.82
CA THR A 191 -14.34 -15.38 -4.15
C THR A 191 -14.79 -14.03 -4.70
N LEU A 192 -13.91 -13.30 -5.41
CA LEU A 192 -14.16 -11.97 -5.95
C LEU A 192 -14.87 -11.98 -7.32
N GLY A 193 -16.01 -12.65 -7.38
CA GLY A 193 -16.94 -12.51 -8.50
C GLY A 193 -17.56 -11.10 -8.57
N MET A 194 -18.13 -10.78 -9.74
CA MET A 194 -18.84 -9.52 -9.98
C MET A 194 -20.31 -9.79 -10.27
N SER A 195 -21.21 -9.28 -9.43
CA SER A 195 -22.64 -9.28 -9.72
C SER A 195 -23.04 -8.07 -10.58
N PRO A 196 -24.18 -8.13 -11.31
CA PRO A 196 -24.69 -6.98 -12.06
C PRO A 196 -24.86 -5.74 -11.19
N LEU A 197 -25.41 -5.92 -9.98
CA LEU A 197 -25.60 -4.82 -9.03
C LEU A 197 -24.25 -4.20 -8.60
N GLN A 198 -23.23 -5.03 -8.34
CA GLN A 198 -21.89 -4.50 -8.04
C GLN A 198 -21.34 -3.68 -9.21
N LEU A 199 -21.48 -4.14 -10.45
CA LEU A 199 -21.04 -3.37 -11.61
C LEU A 199 -21.71 -1.98 -11.67
N GLU A 200 -23.02 -1.91 -11.38
CA GLU A 200 -23.75 -0.63 -11.32
C GLU A 200 -23.17 0.30 -10.25
N TYR A 201 -22.83 -0.20 -9.07
CA TYR A 201 -22.20 0.59 -8.02
C TYR A 201 -20.81 1.10 -8.42
N TYR A 202 -19.98 0.28 -9.08
CA TYR A 202 -18.67 0.71 -9.59
C TYR A 202 -18.83 1.81 -10.64
N LEU A 203 -19.76 1.65 -11.58
CA LEU A 203 -20.03 2.66 -12.60
C LEU A 203 -20.60 3.95 -12.00
N LYS A 204 -21.46 3.86 -10.98
CA LYS A 204 -22.00 5.02 -10.25
C LYS A 204 -20.87 5.80 -9.58
N ALA A 205 -19.99 5.11 -8.85
CA ALA A 205 -18.84 5.72 -8.19
C ALA A 205 -17.84 6.34 -9.20
N ALA A 206 -17.57 5.64 -10.30
CA ALA A 206 -16.73 6.16 -11.38
C ALA A 206 -17.30 7.43 -12.01
N ARG A 207 -18.61 7.45 -12.31
CA ARG A 207 -19.30 8.64 -12.85
C ARG A 207 -19.29 9.81 -11.87
N MET A 208 -19.42 9.55 -10.58
CA MET A 208 -19.28 10.59 -9.54
C MET A 208 -17.87 11.22 -9.59
N GLY A 209 -16.82 10.40 -9.63
CA GLY A 209 -15.45 10.89 -9.77
C GLY A 209 -15.25 11.72 -11.03
N LEU A 210 -15.69 11.20 -12.17
CA LEU A 210 -15.56 11.88 -13.46
C LEU A 210 -16.28 13.23 -13.48
N ARG A 211 -17.47 13.35 -12.90
CA ARG A 211 -18.17 14.65 -12.79
C ARG A 211 -17.40 15.67 -11.96
N LYS A 212 -16.56 15.24 -11.02
CA LYS A 212 -15.73 16.15 -10.21
C LYS A 212 -14.42 16.50 -10.90
N ALA A 213 -13.83 15.54 -11.61
CA ALA A 213 -12.56 15.71 -12.32
C ALA A 213 -12.71 16.48 -13.63
N ILE A 214 -13.81 16.28 -14.36
CA ILE A 214 -14.07 16.94 -15.64
C ILE A 214 -14.75 18.28 -15.36
N VAL A 215 -13.98 19.36 -15.47
CA VAL A 215 -14.50 20.73 -15.42
C VAL A 215 -15.01 21.09 -16.81
N THR A 216 -16.33 21.30 -16.94
CA THR A 216 -16.96 21.78 -18.17
C THR A 216 -17.45 23.21 -17.98
N GLY A 217 -17.24 24.06 -18.98
CA GLY A 217 -17.66 25.47 -18.96
C GLY A 217 -16.48 26.41 -19.12
N GLU A 218 -16.75 27.72 -19.03
CA GLU A 218 -15.68 28.71 -19.07
C GLU A 218 -14.83 28.63 -17.79
N GLN A 219 -13.53 28.85 -17.95
CA GLN A 219 -12.62 28.94 -16.82
C GLN A 219 -13.09 30.08 -15.90
N PRO A 220 -13.19 29.86 -14.57
CA PRO A 220 -13.55 30.91 -13.65
C PRO A 220 -12.63 32.12 -13.81
N PHE A 221 -13.21 33.32 -13.78
CA PHE A 221 -12.42 34.53 -13.90
C PHE A 221 -11.45 34.65 -12.70
N VAL A 222 -10.16 34.83 -12.99
CA VAL A 222 -9.12 34.97 -11.96
C VAL A 222 -8.87 36.45 -11.71
N TYR A 223 -9.34 36.95 -10.57
CA TYR A 223 -9.03 38.31 -10.12
C TYR A 223 -7.64 38.35 -9.49
N THR A 224 -6.71 39.06 -10.14
CA THR A 224 -5.34 39.21 -9.63
C THR A 224 -5.11 40.63 -9.14
N HIS A 225 -4.71 40.77 -7.88
CA HIS A 225 -4.39 42.06 -7.25
C HIS A 225 -2.94 42.09 -6.79
N HIS A 226 -2.23 43.15 -7.16
CA HIS A 226 -0.85 43.39 -6.74
C HIS A 226 -0.75 44.73 -6.02
N ALA A 227 -0.46 44.69 -4.72
CA ALA A 227 -0.18 45.88 -3.92
C ALA A 227 1.31 45.95 -3.60
N LYS A 228 2.02 46.94 -4.17
CA LYS A 228 3.39 47.29 -3.77
C LYS A 228 3.41 48.33 -2.64
N GLU A 229 2.31 49.06 -2.50
CA GLU A 229 2.11 50.10 -1.51
C GLU A 229 0.90 49.76 -0.65
N SER A 230 1.07 49.94 0.65
CA SER A 230 0.02 49.83 1.64
C SER A 230 -0.91 51.02 1.49
N VAL A 231 -2.20 50.77 1.67
CA VAL A 231 -3.20 51.84 1.78
C VAL A 231 -2.83 52.72 2.97
N VAL A 232 -2.65 54.02 2.70
CA VAL A 232 -2.32 55.01 3.73
C VAL A 232 -3.60 55.42 4.46
N GLY A 233 -3.60 55.31 5.80
CA GLY A 233 -4.55 56.09 6.63
C GLY A 233 -5.68 55.37 7.38
N ARG A 234 -5.61 54.08 7.70
CA ARG A 234 -6.73 53.41 8.43
C ARG A 234 -6.62 53.23 9.94
N SER A 235 -5.46 53.42 10.57
CA SER A 235 -5.33 53.23 12.02
C SER A 235 -4.46 54.29 12.69
N LYS A 236 -5.01 54.97 13.70
CA LYS A 236 -4.24 55.87 14.58
C LYS A 236 -3.42 55.12 15.65
N LYS A 237 -3.72 53.83 15.87
CA LYS A 237 -3.14 53.02 16.96
C LYS A 237 -2.07 52.02 16.49
N ILE A 238 -2.14 51.58 15.23
CA ILE A 238 -1.20 50.60 14.66
C ILE A 238 -0.52 51.24 13.46
N PRO A 239 0.82 51.25 13.37
CA PRO A 239 1.52 51.77 12.20
C PRO A 239 1.14 50.99 10.95
N VAL A 240 0.53 51.66 9.97
CA VAL A 240 0.22 51.11 8.65
C VAL A 240 1.14 51.76 7.62
N GLY A 241 1.84 50.97 6.82
CA GLY A 241 2.68 51.52 5.77
C GLY A 241 3.60 50.50 5.09
N ASN A 242 4.39 51.00 4.14
CA ASN A 242 5.30 50.17 3.33
C ASN A 242 6.52 49.68 4.12
N ARG A 243 6.88 50.38 5.21
CA ARG A 243 7.95 49.99 6.12
C ARG A 243 7.31 49.42 7.38
N MET A 244 7.51 48.13 7.62
CA MET A 244 6.95 47.43 8.77
C MET A 244 7.98 47.27 9.88
N GLY A 245 7.70 47.83 11.05
CA GLY A 245 8.33 47.45 12.31
C GLY A 245 7.52 46.35 13.03
N PRO A 246 7.99 45.85 14.18
CA PRO A 246 7.23 44.90 14.99
C PRO A 246 5.81 45.41 15.30
N GLY A 247 4.80 44.60 14.98
CA GLY A 247 3.38 44.96 15.17
C GLY A 247 2.81 45.94 14.13
N GLY A 248 3.59 46.37 13.13
CA GLY A 248 3.09 47.15 12.00
C GLY A 248 2.28 46.31 11.01
N LEU A 249 1.47 46.98 10.19
CA LEU A 249 0.59 46.35 9.21
C LEU A 249 0.87 46.87 7.79
N PHE A 250 0.79 45.96 6.83
CA PHE A 250 0.66 46.27 5.41
C PHE A 250 -0.77 45.96 4.99
N LEU A 251 -1.50 46.97 4.51
CA LEU A 251 -2.88 46.81 4.06
C LEU A 251 -2.93 46.90 2.55
N ALA A 252 -3.28 45.79 1.90
CA ALA A 252 -3.67 45.76 0.50
C ALA A 252 -5.19 45.88 0.39
N LYS A 253 -5.68 46.64 -0.59
CA LYS A 253 -7.10 46.66 -0.95
C LYS A 253 -7.29 45.89 -2.24
N MET A 254 -8.27 44.99 -2.25
CA MET A 254 -8.78 44.37 -3.47
C MET A 254 -10.02 45.14 -3.89
N ASP A 255 -9.93 45.88 -5.00
CA ASP A 255 -11.04 46.70 -5.50
C ASP A 255 -12.04 45.87 -6.33
N GLU A 256 -11.56 44.86 -7.05
CA GLU A 256 -12.38 44.00 -7.91
C GLU A 256 -12.34 42.56 -7.42
N PHE A 257 -13.44 42.06 -6.88
CA PHE A 257 -13.53 40.66 -6.45
C PHE A 257 -14.98 40.17 -6.54
N PRO A 258 -15.20 38.86 -6.74
CA PRO A 258 -16.55 38.31 -6.79
C PRO A 258 -17.19 38.44 -5.41
N ARG A 259 -18.42 38.98 -5.36
CA ARG A 259 -19.13 39.21 -4.09
C ARG A 259 -19.98 38.01 -3.64
N ASP A 260 -20.25 37.09 -4.55
CA ASP A 260 -21.11 35.93 -4.34
C ASP A 260 -20.41 34.65 -4.82
N GLY A 261 -20.74 33.52 -4.21
CA GLY A 261 -20.22 32.19 -4.54
C GLY A 261 -19.07 31.72 -3.65
N GLU A 262 -18.60 30.49 -3.90
CA GLU A 262 -17.39 29.94 -3.27
C GLU A 262 -16.16 30.40 -4.07
N PHE A 263 -15.16 30.92 -3.36
CA PHE A 263 -13.92 31.39 -3.97
C PHE A 263 -12.72 30.87 -3.19
N LEU A 264 -11.62 30.74 -3.92
CA LEU A 264 -10.34 30.33 -3.39
C LEU A 264 -9.39 31.52 -3.39
N ILE A 265 -8.91 31.92 -2.21
CA ILE A 265 -7.97 33.03 -2.07
C ILE A 265 -6.56 32.45 -1.91
N GLN A 266 -5.67 32.80 -2.83
CA GLN A 266 -4.25 32.57 -2.70
C GLN A 266 -3.55 33.89 -2.41
N VAL A 267 -2.84 33.97 -1.29
CA VAL A 267 -2.05 35.15 -0.95
C VAL A 267 -0.57 34.79 -0.99
N LYS A 268 0.20 35.63 -1.69
CA LYS A 268 1.66 35.64 -1.65
C LYS A 268 2.11 36.97 -1.09
N ALA A 269 2.83 36.93 0.02
CA ALA A 269 3.39 38.12 0.67
C ALA A 269 4.90 37.95 0.82
N GLY A 270 5.63 39.05 0.65
CA GLY A 270 7.08 39.09 0.82
C GLY A 270 7.52 40.45 1.33
N ALA A 271 8.68 40.50 1.98
CA ALA A 271 9.28 41.72 2.46
C ALA A 271 10.74 41.80 1.99
N ARG A 272 11.20 43.01 1.68
CA ARG A 272 12.63 43.28 1.49
C ARG A 272 13.25 43.50 2.87
N VAL A 273 14.11 42.57 3.29
CA VAL A 273 14.78 42.61 4.60
C VAL A 273 16.17 43.22 4.43
N PRO A 274 16.55 44.25 5.21
CA PRO A 274 17.90 44.80 5.17
C PRO A 274 18.96 43.76 5.55
N GLU A 275 20.15 43.89 4.96
CA GLU A 275 21.27 42.99 5.23
C GLU A 275 21.67 43.02 6.72
N GLY A 276 21.95 41.85 7.30
CA GLY A 276 22.26 41.69 8.73
C GLY A 276 21.05 41.73 9.69
N SER A 277 19.83 41.91 9.17
CA SER A 277 18.60 41.88 9.99
C SER A 277 17.99 40.48 10.05
N ALA A 278 17.37 40.13 11.17
CA ALA A 278 16.61 38.88 11.30
C ALA A 278 15.38 38.88 10.36
N HIS A 279 15.03 37.70 9.83
CA HIS A 279 13.85 37.55 8.99
C HIS A 279 12.56 37.78 9.79
N PRO A 280 11.64 38.63 9.30
CA PRO A 280 10.39 38.91 10.00
C PRO A 280 9.43 37.72 9.90
N ARG A 281 8.70 37.45 10.99
CA ARG A 281 7.53 36.56 10.94
C ARG A 281 6.33 37.36 10.45
N LEU A 282 5.87 37.06 9.25
CA LEU A 282 4.69 37.68 8.66
C LEU A 282 3.46 36.79 8.89
N THR A 283 2.36 37.40 9.30
CA THR A 283 1.04 36.75 9.34
C THR A 283 0.17 37.43 8.31
N VAL A 284 -0.46 36.62 7.45
CA VAL A 284 -1.43 37.10 6.46
C VAL A 284 -2.82 36.86 7.02
N ALA A 285 -3.64 37.91 7.02
CA ALA A 285 -5.06 37.84 7.30
C ALA A 285 -5.81 38.46 6.12
N VAL A 286 -6.90 37.80 5.68
CA VAL A 286 -7.76 38.23 4.59
C VAL A 286 -9.18 38.40 5.12
#